data_AF-A0A7J0DNE4-F1
#
_entry.id   AF-A0A7J0DNE4-F1
#
_cell.length_a   1.000
_cell.length_b   1.000
_cell.length_c   1.000
_cell.angle_alpha   90.00
_cell.angle_beta   90.00
_cell.angle_gamma   90.00
#
_symmetry.space_group_name_H-M   'P 1'
#
loop_
_entity.id
_entity.type
_entity.pdbx_description
1 polymer ?
#
loop_
_entity_poly.entity_id
_entity_poly.type
_entity_poly.pdbx_seq_one_letter_code
_entity_poly.pdbx_strand_id
1 'polypeptide(L)'
;MMETVCEGVPVICWPFFADQQTNCRYACTDWGIGVEVGYDVKREEVEGLVREMMEGEKGKKMKMKAREWKEKAEEATDVGGSSYINFERFIKEALHIADKRNQKC
;
A
#
# COMPACT_ATOMS: atom_id res chain seq x y z
N MET A 1 -0.54 4.73 2.83
CA MET A 1 0.13 3.55 2.25
C MET A 1 -0.57 3.06 1.00
N MET A 2 -1.86 2.70 1.05
CA MET A 2 -2.58 2.14 -0.11
C MET A 2 -2.50 3.00 -1.39
N GLU A 3 -2.64 4.32 -1.29
CA GLU A 3 -2.54 5.23 -2.44
C GLU A 3 -1.22 5.05 -3.20
N THR A 4 -0.10 4.86 -2.50
CA THR A 4 1.22 4.67 -3.13
C THR A 4 1.32 3.35 -3.89
N VAL A 5 0.66 2.30 -3.36
CA VAL A 5 0.59 0.98 -3.98
C VAL A 5 -0.24 1.06 -5.25
N CYS A 6 -1.42 1.68 -5.17
CA CYS A 6 -2.31 1.87 -6.32
C CYS A 6 -1.70 2.79 -7.40
N GLU A 7 -0.86 3.75 -7.03
CA GLU A 7 -0.20 4.63 -8.00
C GLU A 7 1.18 4.15 -8.46
N GLY A 8 1.69 3.07 -7.87
CA GLY A 8 3.00 2.51 -8.22
C GLY A 8 4.14 3.49 -7.91
N VAL A 9 4.03 4.20 -6.80
CA VAL A 9 5.00 5.18 -6.32
C VAL A 9 5.75 4.60 -5.11
N PRO A 10 7.08 4.59 -5.10
CA PRO A 10 7.84 4.17 -3.92
C PRO A 10 7.85 5.27 -2.83
N VAL A 11 8.03 4.90 -1.56
CA VAL A 11 7.87 5.80 -0.41
C VAL A 11 9.11 5.94 0.45
N ILE A 12 9.36 7.15 0.94
CA ILE A 12 10.26 7.36 2.07
C ILE A 12 9.41 7.29 3.34
N CYS A 13 9.71 6.34 4.22
CA CYS A 13 8.97 6.11 5.45
C CYS A 13 9.60 6.88 6.62
N TRP A 14 8.77 7.63 7.34
CA TRP A 14 9.13 8.23 8.62
C TRP A 14 8.00 7.95 9.61
N PRO A 15 8.03 6.79 10.30
CA PRO A 15 6.93 6.37 11.15
C PRO A 15 6.92 7.09 12.51
N PHE A 16 5.72 7.42 13.01
CA PHE A 16 5.53 8.06 14.32
C PHE A 16 4.76 7.16 15.31
N PHE A 17 3.53 6.76 14.98
CA PHE A 17 2.68 6.03 15.93
C PHE A 17 1.72 5.04 15.25
N ALA A 18 1.06 4.22 16.08
CA ALA A 18 0.08 3.21 15.70
C ALA A 18 0.63 2.16 14.72
N ASP A 19 0.02 2.01 13.56
CA ASP A 19 0.35 1.01 12.54
C ASP A 19 1.49 1.47 11.62
N GLN A 20 1.98 2.72 11.77
CA GLN A 20 3.00 3.28 10.89
C GLN A 20 4.32 2.49 10.93
N GLN A 21 4.73 2.00 12.10
CA GLN A 21 5.92 1.16 12.24
C GLN A 21 5.78 -0.15 11.44
N THR A 22 4.62 -0.79 11.52
CA THR A 22 4.32 -2.01 10.78
C THR A 22 4.27 -1.74 9.28
N ASN A 23 3.58 -0.69 8.86
CA ASN A 23 3.50 -0.30 7.45
C ASN A 23 4.88 0.03 6.87
N CYS A 24 5.71 0.77 7.62
CA CYS A 24 7.10 1.06 7.26
C CYS A 24 7.88 -0.24 7.04
N ARG A 25 7.80 -1.17 8.01
CA ARG A 25 8.47 -2.47 7.92
C ARG A 25 8.08 -3.20 6.63
N TYR A 26 6.78 -3.38 6.37
CA TYR A 26 6.30 -4.05 5.16
C TYR A 26 6.77 -3.35 3.87
N ALA A 27 6.72 -2.02 3.81
CA ALA A 27 7.18 -1.26 2.65
C ALA A 27 8.68 -1.46 2.39
N CYS A 28 9.49 -1.46 3.44
CA CYS A 28 10.95 -1.59 3.35
C CYS A 28 11.42 -3.02 3.11
N THR A 29 10.78 -4.03 3.71
CA THR A 29 11.23 -5.43 3.64
C THR A 29 10.47 -6.25 2.61
N ASP A 30 9.17 -6.42 2.80
CA ASP A 30 8.39 -7.43 2.09
C ASP A 30 7.97 -6.95 0.70
N TRP A 31 7.50 -5.71 0.61
CA TRP A 31 7.08 -5.12 -0.65
C TRP A 31 8.27 -4.53 -1.41
N GLY A 32 9.29 -4.07 -0.68
CA GLY A 32 10.50 -3.46 -1.25
C GLY A 32 10.22 -2.20 -2.05
N ILE A 33 9.22 -1.43 -1.64
CA ILE A 33 8.81 -0.16 -2.27
C ILE A 33 9.16 1.05 -1.41
N GLY A 34 9.83 0.85 -0.27
CA GLY A 34 10.16 1.94 0.62
C GLY A 34 11.55 1.87 1.26
N VAL A 35 11.95 3.02 1.78
CA VAL A 35 13.16 3.21 2.59
C VAL A 35 12.80 4.02 3.83
N GLU A 36 13.32 3.62 4.99
CA GLU A 36 13.07 4.31 6.26
C GLU A 36 14.12 5.41 6.48
N VAL A 37 13.68 6.58 6.96
CA VAL A 37 14.57 7.64 7.43
C VAL A 37 15.25 7.18 8.72
N GLY A 38 16.56 7.40 8.86
CA GLY A 38 17.29 7.05 10.08
C GLY A 38 16.79 7.77 11.32
N TYR A 39 17.19 7.28 12.49
CA TYR A 39 16.78 7.83 13.80
C TYR A 39 17.26 9.27 14.05
N ASP A 40 18.39 9.66 13.47
CA ASP A 40 18.98 10.99 13.62
C ASP A 40 18.68 11.82 12.36
N VAL A 41 17.46 12.39 12.30
CA VAL A 41 16.96 13.05 11.08
C VAL A 41 17.69 14.37 10.82
N LYS A 42 18.76 14.28 10.03
CA LYS A 42 19.54 15.42 9.54
C LYS A 42 19.13 15.78 8.12
N ARG A 43 19.26 17.06 7.79
CA ARG A 43 18.93 17.60 6.46
C ARG A 43 19.67 16.86 5.35
N GLU A 44 20.96 16.62 5.54
CA GLU A 44 21.85 16.01 4.55
C GLU A 44 21.47 14.56 4.28
N GLU A 45 21.04 13.83 5.32
CA GLU A 45 20.55 12.45 5.19
C GLU A 45 19.24 12.43 4.39
N VAL A 46 18.28 13.29 4.75
CA VAL A 46 16.99 13.38 4.03
C VAL A 46 17.20 13.78 2.58
N GLU A 47 18.06 14.76 2.31
CA GLU A 47 18.41 15.16 0.93
C GLU A 47 19.00 13.98 0.15
N GLY A 48 19.93 13.24 0.76
CA GLY A 48 20.54 12.06 0.15
C GLY A 48 19.52 10.97 -0.19
N LEU A 49 18.59 10.69 0.73
CA LEU A 49 17.50 9.74 0.51
C LEU A 49 16.59 10.18 -0.64
N VAL A 50 16.18 11.45 -0.66
CA VAL A 50 15.34 12.01 -1.73
C VAL A 50 16.06 11.90 -3.08
N ARG A 51 17.34 12.26 -3.15
CA ARG A 51 18.14 12.18 -4.39
C ARG A 51 18.27 10.73 -4.87
N GLU A 52 18.56 9.79 -3.97
CA GLU A 52 18.65 8.36 -4.30
C GLU A 52 17.30 7.79 -4.77
N MET A 53 16.19 8.24 -4.19
CA MET A 53 14.85 7.81 -4.58
C MET A 53 14.43 8.35 -5.96
N MET A 54 14.85 9.57 -6.30
CA MET A 54 14.47 10.22 -7.55
C MET A 54 15.36 9.82 -8.73
N GLU A 55 16.67 9.74 -8.51
CA GLU A 55 17.67 9.60 -9.59
C GLU A 55 18.53 8.33 -9.46
N GLY A 56 18.66 7.80 -8.24
CA GLY A 56 19.54 6.70 -7.89
C GLY A 56 19.04 5.32 -8.33
N GLU A 57 19.97 4.35 -8.34
CA GLU A 57 19.68 2.98 -8.76
C GLU A 57 18.76 2.23 -7.79
N LYS A 58 18.83 2.53 -6.48
CA LYS A 58 17.89 1.95 -5.52
C LYS A 58 16.48 2.50 -5.76
N GLY A 59 16.35 3.81 -5.99
CA GLY A 59 15.08 4.46 -6.33
C GLY A 59 14.43 3.85 -7.58
N LYS A 60 15.21 3.65 -8.65
CA LYS A 60 14.73 2.97 -9.88
C LYS A 60 14.22 1.56 -9.62
N LYS A 61 14.95 0.76 -8.82
CA LYS A 61 14.52 -0.60 -8.45
C LYS A 61 13.23 -0.60 -7.63
N MET A 62 13.10 0.30 -6.66
CA MET A 62 11.88 0.45 -5.86
C MET A 62 10.70 0.91 -6.72
N LYS A 63 10.93 1.81 -7.69
CA LYS A 63 9.90 2.26 -8.64
C LYS A 63 9.40 1.12 -9.53
N MET A 64 10.28 0.22 -9.98
CA MET A 64 9.88 -0.99 -10.71
C MET A 64 8.98 -1.88 -9.85
N LYS A 65 9.39 -2.19 -8.62
CA LYS A 65 8.57 -2.96 -7.68
C LYS A 65 7.23 -2.30 -7.37
N ALA A 66 7.21 -0.98 -7.20
CA ALA A 66 5.98 -0.25 -6.95
C ALA A 66 5.00 -0.39 -8.12
N ARG A 67 5.48 -0.38 -9.38
CA ARG A 67 4.64 -0.66 -10.56
C ARG A 67 4.09 -2.09 -10.57
N GLU A 68 4.89 -3.09 -10.21
CA GLU A 68 4.40 -4.48 -10.08
C GLU A 68 3.27 -4.57 -9.02
N TRP A 69 3.38 -3.81 -7.93
CA TRP A 69 2.34 -3.74 -6.91
C TRP A 69 1.08 -3.00 -7.39
N LYS A 70 1.24 -1.96 -8.22
CA LYS A 70 0.12 -1.29 -8.89
C LYS A 70 -0.65 -2.25 -9.79
N GLU A 71 0.05 -3.00 -10.64
CA GLU A 71 -0.56 -3.99 -11.53
C GLU A 71 -1.37 -5.02 -10.74
N LYS A 72 -0.82 -5.52 -9.61
CA LYS A 72 -1.56 -6.43 -8.72
C LYS A 72 -2.78 -5.79 -8.07
N ALA A 73 -2.71 -4.51 -7.71
CA ALA A 73 -3.84 -3.79 -7.14
C ALA A 73 -4.96 -3.59 -8.17
N GLU A 74 -4.60 -3.25 -9.42
CA GLU A 74 -5.52 -3.16 -10.55
C GLU A 74 -6.15 -4.53 -10.84
N GLU A 75 -5.37 -5.60 -10.96
CA GLU A 75 -5.86 -6.97 -11.17
C GLU A 75 -6.82 -7.42 -10.04
N ALA A 76 -6.50 -7.12 -8.79
CA ALA A 76 -7.33 -7.50 -7.66
C ALA A 76 -8.68 -6.77 -7.64
N THR A 77 -8.75 -5.57 -8.20
CA THR A 77 -9.94 -4.70 -8.16
C THR A 77 -10.75 -4.71 -9.46
N ASP A 78 -10.19 -5.21 -10.56
CA ASP A 78 -10.89 -5.39 -11.84
C ASP A 78 -12.02 -6.44 -11.73
N VAL A 79 -12.89 -6.48 -12.74
CA VAL A 79 -14.01 -7.42 -12.83
C VAL A 79 -13.50 -8.86 -12.77
N GLY A 80 -13.97 -9.62 -11.78
CA GLY A 80 -13.49 -10.99 -11.53
C GLY A 80 -12.21 -11.07 -10.69
N GLY A 81 -11.62 -9.93 -10.32
CA GLY A 81 -10.50 -9.84 -9.40
C GLY A 81 -10.86 -10.26 -7.97
N SER A 82 -9.83 -10.54 -7.16
CA SER A 82 -10.02 -11.09 -5.80
C SER A 82 -10.77 -10.13 -4.85
N SER A 83 -10.44 -8.84 -4.87
CA SER A 83 -11.12 -7.82 -4.07
C SER A 83 -12.53 -7.56 -4.59
N TYR A 84 -12.72 -7.56 -5.92
CA TYR A 84 -14.03 -7.47 -6.54
C TYR A 84 -14.97 -8.60 -6.07
N ILE A 85 -14.50 -9.86 -6.14
CA ILE A 85 -15.27 -11.04 -5.70
C ILE A 85 -15.58 -10.97 -4.20
N ASN A 86 -14.61 -10.58 -3.38
CA ASN A 86 -14.81 -10.43 -1.94
C ASN A 86 -15.87 -9.37 -1.63
N PHE A 87 -15.86 -8.25 -2.36
CA PHE A 87 -16.85 -7.19 -2.19
C PHE A 87 -18.25 -7.62 -2.65
N GLU A 88 -18.36 -8.33 -3.78
CA GLU A 88 -19.64 -8.93 -4.20
C GLU A 88 -20.21 -9.88 -3.14
N ARG A 89 -19.36 -10.74 -2.56
CA ARG A 89 -19.77 -11.65 -1.49
C ARG A 89 -20.28 -10.87 -0.28
N PHE A 90 -19.55 -9.85 0.13
CA PHE A 90 -19.94 -8.99 1.24
C PHE A 90 -21.31 -8.34 1.03
N ILE A 91 -21.59 -7.79 -0.16
CA ILE A 91 -22.91 -7.20 -0.48
C ILE A 91 -24.01 -8.26 -0.39
N LYS A 92 -23.81 -9.45 -0.97
CA LYS A 92 -24.80 -10.54 -0.93
C LYS A 92 -25.14 -10.95 0.51
N GLU A 93 -24.12 -11.06 1.37
CA GLU A 93 -24.30 -11.39 2.79
C GLU A 93 -25.03 -10.27 3.55
N ALA A 94 -24.65 -9.00 3.32
CA ALA A 94 -25.27 -7.86 3.98
C ALA A 94 -26.77 -7.73 3.62
N LEU A 95 -27.12 -7.91 2.34
CA LEU A 95 -28.51 -7.90 1.89
C LEU A 95 -29.31 -9.06 2.49
N HIS A 96 -28.73 -10.26 2.55
CA HIS A 96 -29.38 -11.41 3.19
C HIS A 96 -29.66 -11.19 4.68
N ILE A 97 -28.78 -10.46 5.39
CA ILE A 97 -29.02 -10.05 6.77
C ILE A 97 -30.17 -9.04 6.87
N ALA A 98 -30.25 -8.09 5.94
CA ALA A 98 -31.33 -7.10 5.91
C ALA A 98 -32.69 -7.75 5.70
N ASP A 99 -32.80 -8.69 4.76
CA ASP A 99 -34.04 -9.44 4.49
C ASP A 99 -34.50 -10.25 5.72
N LYS A 100 -33.55 -10.93 6.39
CA LYS A 100 -33.82 -11.66 7.64
C LYS A 100 -34.28 -10.76 8.79
N ARG A 101 -33.83 -9.50 8.84
CA ARG A 101 -34.30 -8.51 9.84
C ARG A 101 -35.70 -8.03 9.51
N ASN A 102 -36.00 -7.78 8.24
CA ASN A 102 -37.31 -7.31 7.78
C ASN A 102 -38.41 -8.38 7.91
N GLN A 103 -38.07 -9.67 7.81
CA GLN A 103 -39.01 -10.78 8.06
C GLN A 103 -39.25 -11.09 9.55
N LYS A 104 -38.47 -10.51 10.46
CA LYS A 104 -38.62 -10.69 11.91
C LYS A 104 -39.39 -9.55 12.60
N CYS A 105 -39.80 -8.52 11.86
CA CYS A 105 -40.69 -7.46 12.34
C CYS A 105 -42.15 -7.81 12.04
#